data_AF-A0A9X9F1U9-F1
#
_entry.id   AF-A0A9X9F1U9-F1
#
_cell.length_a   1.000
_cell.length_b   1.000
_cell.length_c   1.000
_cell.angle_alpha   90.00
_cell.angle_beta   90.00
_cell.angle_gamma   90.00
#
_symmetry.space_group_name_H-M   'P 1'
#
loop_
_entity.id
_entity.type
_entity.pdbx_description
1 polymer ?
#
loop_
_entity_poly.entity_id
_entity_poly.type
_entity_poly.pdbx_seq_one_letter_code
_entity_poly.pdbx_strand_id
1 'polypeptide(L)'
;MVSSIKRFLIGRPLKSTELGEQKLNKTKALAILSSDALSSVAYGPEQILIALAGVGAIAYWYSIPIAVGVLVLLTALILSYRQIIFAYPHGGGAYVVSKENLGMNPGLIAGGSLLVDYILTVAVSVSAGTDAITSAFPSLHAHNVIIAVIFVILITILNLRGVTESASVLAYPVYLFVLALFILIGVGIYNILT
;
A
#
# COMPACT_ATOMS: atom_id res chain seq x y z
N MET A 1 -27.20 19.39 16.95
CA MET A 1 -27.12 18.04 16.34
C MET A 1 -25.86 17.82 15.51
N VAL A 2 -25.54 18.67 14.53
CA VAL A 2 -24.36 18.51 13.65
C VAL A 2 -23.04 18.46 14.44
N SER A 3 -22.90 19.27 15.50
CA SER A 3 -21.71 19.26 16.37
C SER A 3 -21.48 17.92 17.10
N SER A 4 -22.53 17.26 17.59
CA SER A 4 -22.42 15.97 18.29
C SER A 4 -22.10 14.82 17.32
N ILE A 5 -22.69 14.82 16.12
CA ILE A 5 -22.39 13.85 15.05
C ILE A 5 -20.94 14.05 14.57
N LYS A 6 -20.52 15.30 14.37
CA LYS A 6 -19.14 15.66 14.01
C LYS A 6 -18.15 15.22 15.09
N ARG A 7 -18.48 15.41 16.38
CA ARG A 7 -17.63 14.99 17.51
C ARG A 7 -17.60 13.47 17.71
N PHE A 8 -18.67 12.77 17.34
CA PHE A 8 -18.72 11.30 17.36
C PHE A 8 -17.96 10.65 16.18
N LEU A 9 -18.01 11.26 14.99
CA LEU A 9 -17.32 10.77 13.79
C LEU A 9 -15.84 11.19 13.74
N ILE A 10 -15.52 12.44 14.08
CA ILE A 10 -14.17 13.03 13.97
C ILE A 10 -13.38 12.91 15.29
N GLY A 11 -14.02 12.55 16.40
CA GLY A 11 -13.34 12.48 17.69
C GLY A 11 -13.02 13.87 18.27
N ARG A 12 -12.14 13.91 19.29
CA ARG A 12 -11.68 15.17 19.91
C ARG A 12 -10.60 15.80 19.02
N PRO A 13 -10.59 17.13 18.82
CA PRO A 13 -9.52 17.78 18.07
C PRO A 13 -8.18 17.50 18.76
N LEU A 14 -7.27 16.86 18.04
CA LEU A 14 -5.89 16.65 18.48
C LEU A 14 -5.22 18.01 18.60
N LYS A 15 -4.60 18.29 19.76
CA LYS A 15 -3.83 19.50 19.97
C LYS A 15 -2.58 19.44 19.08
N SER A 16 -2.36 20.45 18.26
CA SER A 16 -1.21 20.58 17.34
C SER A 16 0.16 20.57 18.03
N THR A 17 0.21 20.48 19.36
CA THR A 17 1.44 20.56 20.18
C THR A 17 2.09 19.20 20.45
N GLU A 18 1.48 18.07 20.06
CA GLU A 18 2.04 16.72 20.30
C GLU A 18 2.55 16.00 19.03
N LEU A 19 2.36 16.60 17.84
CA LEU A 19 2.79 16.04 16.55
C LEU A 19 4.30 16.17 16.29
N GLY A 20 5.03 16.96 17.09
CA GLY A 20 6.40 17.41 16.80
C GLY A 20 7.54 16.44 17.17
N GLU A 21 7.32 15.41 17.99
CA GLU A 21 8.45 14.68 18.62
C GLU A 21 8.40 13.15 18.61
N GLN A 22 7.45 12.50 17.94
CA GLN A 22 7.50 11.03 17.83
C GLN A 22 8.28 10.60 16.58
N LYS A 23 9.61 10.60 16.68
CA LYS A 23 10.46 9.86 15.73
C LYS A 23 10.10 8.38 15.83
N LEU A 24 9.46 7.84 14.80
CA LEU A 24 9.17 6.41 14.69
C LEU A 24 10.48 5.62 14.76
N ASN A 25 10.56 4.65 15.68
CA ASN A 25 11.70 3.73 15.72
C ASN A 25 11.79 2.98 14.37
N LYS A 26 13.01 2.67 13.90
CA LYS A 26 13.26 2.08 12.57
C LYS A 26 12.39 0.84 12.29
N THR A 27 12.16 -0.01 13.30
CA THR A 27 11.31 -1.21 13.17
C THR A 27 9.84 -0.88 12.95
N LYS A 28 9.31 0.15 13.62
CA LYS A 28 7.94 0.62 13.44
C LYS A 28 7.78 1.37 12.12
N ALA A 29 8.76 2.23 11.81
CA ALA A 29 8.81 2.98 10.55
C ALA A 29 8.86 2.03 9.36
N LEU A 30 9.69 0.98 9.42
CA LEU A 30 9.77 -0.03 8.39
C LEU A 30 8.40 -0.70 8.20
N ALA A 31 7.76 -1.22 9.25
CA ALA A 31 6.48 -1.89 9.12
C ALA A 31 5.38 -1.00 8.49
N ILE A 32 5.29 0.25 8.94
CA ILE A 32 4.26 1.19 8.45
C ILE A 32 4.54 1.60 6.99
N LEU A 33 5.78 1.97 6.67
CA LEU A 33 6.15 2.45 5.34
C LEU A 33 6.27 1.32 4.31
N SER A 34 6.57 0.09 4.74
CA SER A 34 6.64 -1.08 3.85
C SER A 34 5.29 -1.74 3.60
N SER A 35 4.26 -1.43 4.40
CA SER A 35 2.93 -2.03 4.23
C SER A 35 2.36 -1.80 2.83
N ASP A 36 2.61 -0.63 2.24
CA ASP A 36 2.16 -0.30 0.89
C ASP A 36 2.83 -1.21 -0.16
N ALA A 37 4.17 -1.31 -0.13
CA ALA A 37 4.93 -2.18 -1.01
C ALA A 37 4.61 -3.68 -0.81
N LEU A 38 4.36 -4.11 0.44
CA LEU A 38 3.99 -5.49 0.76
C LEU A 38 2.59 -5.84 0.28
N SER A 39 1.67 -4.87 0.28
CA SER A 39 0.30 -5.07 -0.21
C SER A 39 0.27 -5.45 -1.69
N SER A 40 1.21 -4.93 -2.49
CA SER A 40 1.33 -5.25 -3.93
C SER A 40 1.63 -6.72 -4.21
N VAL A 41 2.14 -7.48 -3.24
CA VAL A 41 2.35 -8.92 -3.38
C VAL A 41 1.01 -9.68 -3.44
N ALA A 42 -0.05 -9.13 -2.85
CA ALA A 42 -1.36 -9.79 -2.81
C ALA A 42 -2.10 -9.75 -4.15
N TYR A 43 -1.89 -8.72 -4.97
CA TYR A 43 -2.59 -8.56 -6.26
C TYR A 43 -1.67 -8.57 -7.49
N GLY A 44 -0.40 -8.14 -7.36
CA GLY A 44 0.51 -7.97 -8.50
C GLY A 44 0.75 -9.26 -9.31
N PRO A 45 1.16 -10.38 -8.68
CA PRO A 45 1.38 -11.63 -9.39
C PRO A 45 0.12 -12.16 -10.10
N GLU A 46 -1.04 -12.03 -9.47
CA GLU A 46 -2.32 -12.44 -10.06
C GLU A 46 -2.65 -11.62 -11.30
N GLN A 47 -2.46 -10.30 -11.26
CA GLN A 47 -2.71 -9.44 -12.42
C GLN A 47 -1.80 -9.77 -13.61
N ILE A 48 -0.54 -10.17 -13.37
CA ILE A 48 0.35 -10.67 -14.43
C ILE A 48 -0.24 -11.93 -15.09
N LEU A 49 -0.73 -12.88 -14.28
CA LEU A 49 -1.32 -14.10 -14.79
C LEU A 49 -2.63 -13.85 -15.54
N ILE A 50 -3.50 -12.98 -15.05
CA ILE A 50 -4.74 -12.59 -15.74
C ILE A 50 -4.43 -11.97 -17.11
N ALA A 51 -3.44 -11.07 -17.18
CA ALA A 51 -3.01 -10.46 -18.44
C ALA A 51 -2.47 -11.51 -19.43
N LEU A 52 -1.67 -12.47 -18.96
CA LEU A 52 -1.16 -13.56 -19.78
C LEU A 52 -2.26 -14.54 -20.22
N ALA A 53 -3.25 -14.79 -19.36
CA ALA A 53 -4.39 -15.65 -19.67
C ALA A 53 -5.19 -15.13 -20.88
N GLY A 54 -5.30 -13.81 -21.02
CA GLY A 54 -5.94 -13.17 -22.18
C GLY A 54 -5.21 -13.43 -23.51
N VAL A 55 -3.91 -13.71 -23.48
CA VAL A 55 -3.10 -14.06 -24.66
C VAL A 55 -3.13 -15.57 -24.94
N GLY A 56 -3.20 -16.38 -23.87
CA GLY A 56 -3.38 -17.83 -23.95
C GLY A 56 -2.50 -18.59 -22.94
N ALA A 57 -2.89 -19.83 -22.61
CA ALA A 57 -2.26 -20.62 -21.54
C ALA A 57 -0.75 -20.91 -21.75
N ILE A 58 -0.28 -20.93 -23.01
CA ILE A 58 1.15 -21.12 -23.34
C ILE A 58 1.98 -19.92 -22.83
N ALA A 59 1.36 -18.75 -22.69
CA ALA A 59 2.05 -17.54 -22.27
C ALA A 59 2.41 -17.52 -20.78
N TYR A 60 1.89 -18.44 -19.95
CA TYR A 60 2.20 -18.46 -18.51
C TYR A 60 3.68 -18.66 -18.19
N TRP A 61 4.46 -19.26 -19.11
CA TRP A 61 5.91 -19.35 -18.95
C TRP A 61 6.60 -17.98 -18.91
N TYR A 62 6.00 -16.94 -19.51
CA TYR A 62 6.52 -15.57 -19.44
C TYR A 62 6.40 -14.92 -18.06
N SER A 63 5.63 -15.50 -17.13
CA SER A 63 5.51 -14.97 -15.76
C SER A 63 6.87 -14.81 -15.07
N ILE A 64 7.78 -15.78 -15.23
CA ILE A 64 9.11 -15.75 -14.61
C ILE A 64 10.01 -14.68 -15.25
N PRO A 65 10.20 -14.62 -16.59
CA PRO A 65 10.92 -13.52 -17.23
C PRO A 65 10.38 -12.13 -16.88
N ILE A 66 9.05 -11.96 -16.83
CA ILE A 66 8.41 -10.70 -16.45
C ILE A 66 8.75 -10.35 -15.00
N ALA A 67 8.63 -11.30 -14.08
CA ALA A 67 8.98 -11.09 -12.67
C ALA A 67 10.46 -10.67 -12.52
N VAL A 68 11.38 -11.30 -13.24
CA VAL A 68 12.80 -10.90 -13.25
C VAL A 68 12.96 -9.47 -13.79
N GLY A 69 12.28 -9.11 -14.88
CA GLY A 69 12.27 -7.75 -15.41
C GLY A 69 11.78 -6.71 -14.40
N VAL A 70 10.71 -7.03 -13.66
CA VAL A 70 10.17 -6.19 -12.59
C VAL A 70 11.20 -6.04 -11.45
N LEU A 71 11.90 -7.10 -11.06
CA LEU A 71 12.96 -7.02 -10.03
C LEU A 71 14.13 -6.14 -10.46
N VAL A 72 14.53 -6.19 -11.73
CA VAL A 72 15.57 -5.31 -12.29
C VAL A 72 15.12 -3.86 -12.23
N LEU A 73 13.88 -3.58 -12.66
CA LEU A 73 13.30 -2.24 -12.59
C LEU A 73 13.21 -1.74 -11.14
N LEU A 74 12.75 -2.57 -10.21
CA LEU A 74 12.67 -2.25 -8.79
C LEU A 74 14.06 -1.91 -8.21
N THR A 75 15.08 -2.66 -8.59
CA THR A 75 16.47 -2.39 -8.18
C THR A 75 16.94 -1.02 -8.69
N ALA A 76 16.65 -0.69 -9.94
CA ALA A 76 16.96 0.63 -10.50
C ALA A 76 16.22 1.76 -9.76
N LEU A 77 14.95 1.57 -9.43
CA LEU A 77 14.15 2.53 -8.65
C LEU A 77 14.71 2.72 -7.23
N ILE A 78 15.12 1.65 -6.55
CA ILE A 78 15.73 1.73 -5.22
C ILE A 78 17.02 2.56 -5.27
N LEU A 79 17.88 2.31 -6.26
CA LEU A 79 19.13 3.08 -6.42
C LEU A 79 18.86 4.54 -6.73
N SER A 80 17.88 4.82 -7.60
CA SER A 80 17.45 6.18 -7.93
C SER A 80 16.88 6.93 -6.72
N TYR A 81 15.94 6.33 -5.99
CA TYR A 81 15.37 6.94 -4.78
C TYR A 81 16.41 7.14 -3.69
N ARG A 82 17.38 6.24 -3.56
CA ARG A 82 18.51 6.43 -2.64
C ARG A 82 19.30 7.69 -2.98
N GLN A 83 19.57 7.95 -4.27
CA GLN A 83 20.24 9.17 -4.71
C GLN A 83 19.41 10.42 -4.39
N ILE A 84 18.10 10.38 -4.66
CA ILE A 84 17.18 11.49 -4.37
C ILE A 84 17.15 11.80 -2.86
N ILE A 85 17.07 10.78 -2.00
CA ILE A 85 17.04 10.96 -0.54
C ILE A 85 18.33 11.63 -0.05
N PHE A 86 19.49 11.28 -0.62
CA PHE A 86 20.75 11.93 -0.27
C PHE A 86 20.85 13.37 -0.79
N ALA A 87 20.30 13.66 -1.97
CA ALA A 87 20.29 15.00 -2.55
C ALA A 87 19.28 15.94 -1.86
N TYR A 88 18.20 15.40 -1.30
CA TYR A 88 17.09 16.13 -0.67
C TYR A 88 16.88 15.71 0.80
N PRO A 89 17.82 16.04 1.71
CA PRO A 89 17.76 15.61 3.12
C PRO A 89 16.58 16.22 3.91
N HIS A 90 16.04 17.34 3.43
CA HIS A 90 14.86 17.97 4.03
C HIS A 90 13.53 17.32 3.57
N GLY A 91 13.58 16.30 2.70
CA GLY A 91 12.39 15.67 2.11
C GLY A 91 11.75 16.51 1.00
N GLY A 92 10.55 16.13 0.57
CA GLY A 92 9.78 16.89 -0.43
C GLY A 92 9.08 16.04 -1.49
N GLY A 93 9.42 14.75 -1.59
CA GLY A 93 8.77 13.80 -2.51
C GLY A 93 8.90 14.20 -3.99
N ALA A 94 8.17 13.50 -4.86
CA ALA A 94 8.28 13.71 -6.30
C ALA A 94 7.85 15.12 -6.75
N TYR A 95 6.94 15.78 -6.02
CA TYR A 95 6.48 17.13 -6.33
C TYR A 95 7.58 18.19 -6.17
N VAL A 96 8.25 18.23 -5.01
CA VAL A 96 9.30 19.24 -4.74
C VAL A 96 10.48 19.03 -5.68
N VAL A 97 10.91 17.78 -5.86
CA VAL A 97 12.00 17.43 -6.78
C VAL A 97 11.67 17.86 -8.21
N SER A 98 10.45 17.58 -8.69
CA SER A 98 10.04 17.97 -10.06
C SER A 98 9.93 19.49 -10.20
N LYS A 99 9.38 20.17 -9.21
CA LYS A 99 9.20 21.63 -9.22
C LYS A 99 10.54 22.37 -9.24
N GLU A 100 11.50 21.94 -8.44
CA GLU A 100 12.80 22.59 -8.33
C GLU A 100 13.69 22.34 -9.55
N ASN A 101 13.60 21.17 -10.18
CA ASN A 101 14.45 20.82 -11.33
C ASN A 101 13.83 21.15 -12.69
N LEU A 102 12.50 21.09 -12.84
CA LEU A 102 11.81 21.22 -14.12
C LEU A 102 10.88 22.45 -14.19
N GLY A 103 10.73 23.16 -13.08
CA GLY A 103 9.87 24.34 -12.97
C GLY A 103 8.42 24.01 -12.59
N MET A 104 7.57 25.05 -12.60
CA MET A 104 6.23 24.97 -12.01
C MET A 104 5.29 24.01 -12.74
N ASN A 105 5.16 24.11 -14.07
CA ASN A 105 4.16 23.33 -14.81
C ASN A 105 4.42 21.81 -14.72
N PRO A 106 5.65 21.30 -14.93
CA PRO A 106 5.93 19.87 -14.71
C PRO A 106 5.76 19.45 -13.25
N GLY A 107 6.11 20.32 -12.30
CA GLY A 107 5.85 20.10 -10.87
C GLY A 107 4.37 19.90 -10.58
N LEU A 108 3.49 20.75 -11.13
CA LEU A 108 2.04 20.62 -10.94
C LEU A 108 1.49 19.31 -11.49
N ILE A 109 2.01 18.83 -12.63
CA ILE A 109 1.64 17.52 -13.18
C ILE A 109 2.02 16.42 -12.18
N ALA A 110 3.25 16.44 -11.66
CA ALA A 110 3.68 15.47 -10.65
C ALA A 110 2.79 15.52 -9.39
N GLY A 111 2.40 16.71 -8.94
CA GLY A 111 1.47 16.86 -7.82
C GLY A 111 0.08 16.29 -8.10
N GLY A 112 -0.48 16.55 -9.28
CA GLY A 112 -1.75 16.00 -9.72
C GLY A 112 -1.72 14.47 -9.82
N SER A 113 -0.64 13.91 -10.38
CA SER A 113 -0.43 12.46 -10.45
C SER A 113 -0.35 11.82 -9.07
N LEU A 114 0.32 12.44 -8.09
CA LEU A 114 0.37 11.94 -6.72
C LEU A 114 -1.02 11.91 -6.05
N LEU A 115 -1.90 12.88 -6.34
CA LEU A 115 -3.26 12.86 -5.80
C LEU A 115 -4.07 11.70 -6.37
N VAL A 116 -3.94 11.44 -7.68
CA VAL A 116 -4.59 10.29 -8.33
C VAL A 116 -4.03 8.98 -7.78
N ASP A 117 -2.71 8.89 -7.61
CA ASP A 117 -2.02 7.75 -7.01
C ASP A 117 -2.59 7.44 -5.62
N TYR A 118 -2.70 8.43 -4.73
CA TYR A 118 -3.28 8.22 -3.41
C TYR A 118 -4.74 7.74 -3.43
N ILE A 119 -5.56 8.24 -4.36
CA ILE A 119 -6.95 7.78 -4.51
C ILE A 119 -6.97 6.32 -4.97
N LEU A 120 -6.15 5.98 -5.96
CA LEU A 120 -6.09 4.63 -6.52
C LEU A 120 -5.49 3.64 -5.53
N THR A 121 -4.48 3.99 -4.76
CA THR A 121 -3.87 3.12 -3.75
C THR A 121 -4.91 2.67 -2.72
N VAL A 122 -5.75 3.58 -2.23
CA VAL A 122 -6.84 3.21 -1.30
C VAL A 122 -7.87 2.33 -2.00
N ALA A 123 -8.29 2.69 -3.21
CA ALA A 123 -9.29 1.93 -3.96
C ALA A 123 -8.82 0.49 -4.25
N VAL A 124 -7.63 0.33 -4.83
CA VAL A 124 -7.06 -0.96 -5.20
C VAL A 124 -6.79 -1.82 -3.96
N SER A 125 -6.22 -1.24 -2.90
CA SER A 125 -5.90 -2.00 -1.69
C SER A 125 -7.16 -2.54 -1.01
N VAL A 126 -8.23 -1.74 -0.92
CA VAL A 126 -9.49 -2.18 -0.32
C VAL A 126 -10.22 -3.18 -1.21
N SER A 127 -10.19 -3.01 -2.54
CA SER A 127 -10.73 -3.99 -3.48
C SER A 127 -10.01 -5.34 -3.36
N ALA A 128 -8.68 -5.35 -3.44
CA ALA A 128 -7.88 -6.58 -3.31
C ALA A 128 -8.07 -7.24 -1.93
N GLY A 129 -8.14 -6.45 -0.85
CA GLY A 129 -8.43 -6.96 0.48
C GLY A 129 -9.84 -7.56 0.60
N THR A 130 -10.83 -6.98 -0.09
CA THR A 130 -12.19 -7.51 -0.10
C THR A 130 -12.28 -8.81 -0.89
N ASP A 131 -11.60 -8.89 -2.04
CA ASP A 131 -11.52 -10.12 -2.83
C ASP A 131 -10.86 -11.25 -2.03
N ALA A 132 -9.77 -10.98 -1.32
CA ALA A 132 -9.13 -11.97 -0.44
C ALA A 132 -10.08 -12.50 0.65
N ILE A 133 -10.94 -11.65 1.23
CA ILE A 133 -11.92 -12.05 2.23
C ILE A 133 -13.04 -12.89 1.61
N THR A 134 -13.55 -12.50 0.45
CA THR A 134 -14.66 -13.23 -0.17
C THR A 134 -14.20 -14.53 -0.84
N SER A 135 -12.93 -14.65 -1.22
CA SER A 135 -12.31 -15.94 -1.57
C SER A 135 -12.28 -16.91 -0.38
N ALA A 136 -12.08 -16.42 0.85
CA ALA A 136 -12.14 -17.27 2.04
C ALA A 136 -13.59 -17.63 2.42
N PHE A 137 -14.56 -16.77 2.11
CA PHE A 137 -15.99 -16.95 2.41
C PHE A 137 -16.85 -16.71 1.16
N PRO A 138 -17.01 -17.71 0.28
CA PRO A 138 -17.62 -17.52 -1.04
C PRO A 138 -19.08 -17.03 -1.05
N SER A 139 -19.82 -17.23 0.05
CA SER A 139 -21.19 -16.72 0.21
C SER A 139 -21.27 -15.20 0.19
N LEU A 140 -20.15 -14.50 0.43
CA LEU A 140 -20.06 -13.04 0.43
C LEU A 140 -19.77 -12.43 -0.96
N HIS A 141 -19.45 -13.23 -1.99
CA HIS A 141 -19.09 -12.72 -3.32
C HIS A 141 -20.13 -11.78 -3.93
N ALA A 142 -21.42 -12.06 -3.72
CA ALA A 142 -22.51 -11.20 -4.23
C ALA A 142 -22.49 -9.77 -3.64
N HIS A 143 -21.79 -9.55 -2.53
CA HIS A 143 -21.76 -8.29 -1.79
C HIS A 143 -20.37 -7.62 -1.81
N ASN A 144 -19.44 -8.05 -2.69
CA ASN A 144 -18.06 -7.52 -2.77
C ASN A 144 -18.01 -5.98 -2.75
N VAL A 145 -18.78 -5.31 -3.60
CA VAL A 145 -18.77 -3.85 -3.70
C VAL A 145 -19.22 -3.18 -2.40
N ILE A 146 -20.27 -3.72 -1.75
CA ILE A 146 -20.81 -3.18 -0.51
C ILE A 146 -19.79 -3.33 0.62
N ILE A 147 -19.13 -4.49 0.71
CA ILE A 147 -18.09 -4.76 1.70
C ILE A 147 -16.91 -3.78 1.53
N ALA A 148 -16.44 -3.59 0.28
CA ALA A 148 -15.36 -2.65 -0.02
C ALA A 148 -15.71 -1.21 0.41
N VAL A 149 -16.91 -0.73 0.07
CA VAL A 149 -17.37 0.62 0.46
C VAL A 149 -17.46 0.75 1.98
N ILE A 150 -17.95 -0.27 2.68
CA ILE A 150 -17.99 -0.29 4.15
C ILE A 150 -16.58 -0.18 4.73
N PHE A 151 -15.59 -0.92 4.19
CA PHE A 151 -14.21 -0.82 4.63
C PHE A 151 -13.60 0.57 4.39
N VAL A 152 -13.84 1.19 3.23
CA VAL A 152 -13.38 2.56 2.97
C VAL A 152 -13.96 3.53 4.01
N ILE A 153 -15.26 3.44 4.29
CA ILE A 153 -15.92 4.30 5.30
C ILE A 153 -15.32 4.04 6.69
N LEU A 154 -15.11 2.78 7.06
CA LEU A 154 -14.54 2.40 8.35
C LEU A 154 -13.12 2.96 8.51
N ILE A 155 -12.24 2.74 7.52
CA ILE A 155 -10.87 3.27 7.50
C ILE A 155 -10.89 4.80 7.54
N THR A 156 -11.82 5.45 6.85
CA THR A 156 -12.00 6.90 6.88
C THR A 156 -12.35 7.38 8.30
N ILE A 157 -13.30 6.73 8.97
CA ILE A 157 -13.69 7.06 10.35
C ILE A 157 -12.53 6.82 11.31
N LEU A 158 -11.78 5.73 11.18
CA LEU A 158 -10.59 5.46 12.01
C LEU A 158 -9.51 6.53 11.83
N ASN A 159 -9.24 6.94 10.59
CA ASN A 159 -8.29 8.00 10.29
C ASN A 159 -8.75 9.35 10.85
N LEU A 160 -10.04 9.69 10.70
CA LEU A 160 -10.62 10.91 11.26
C LEU A 160 -10.58 10.94 12.79
N ARG A 161 -10.74 9.78 13.46
CA ARG A 161 -10.65 9.65 14.92
C ARG A 161 -9.24 9.73 15.48
N GLY A 162 -8.21 9.78 14.63
CA GLY A 162 -6.83 9.94 15.07
C GLY A 162 -6.25 8.69 15.73
N VAL A 163 -6.57 7.50 15.19
CA VAL A 163 -5.96 6.22 15.64
C VAL A 163 -4.44 6.15 15.33
N THR A 164 -3.88 7.21 14.75
CA THR A 164 -2.45 7.43 14.48
C THR A 164 -1.53 7.26 15.69
N GLU A 165 -2.03 7.37 16.93
CA GLU A 165 -1.23 7.10 18.14
C GLU A 165 -0.85 5.62 18.35
N SER A 166 -1.45 4.69 17.60
CA SER A 166 -1.22 3.25 17.74
C SER A 166 -0.31 2.66 16.66
N ALA A 167 0.77 3.36 16.30
CA ALA A 167 1.82 2.88 15.40
C ALA A 167 2.36 1.48 15.76
N SER A 168 2.27 1.07 17.03
CA SER A 168 2.59 -0.30 17.49
C SER A 168 1.55 -1.35 17.10
N VAL A 169 0.25 -1.01 17.13
CA VAL A 169 -0.83 -1.95 16.80
C VAL A 169 -0.83 -2.27 15.31
N LEU A 170 -0.48 -1.28 14.47
CA LEU A 170 -0.40 -1.46 13.01
C LEU A 170 0.85 -2.23 12.56
N ALA A 171 1.91 -2.28 13.37
CA ALA A 171 3.14 -2.99 13.00
C ALA A 171 3.00 -4.52 13.12
N TYR A 172 2.18 -5.01 14.06
CA TYR A 172 2.05 -6.45 14.33
C TYR A 172 1.48 -7.24 13.13
N PRO A 173 0.38 -6.81 12.47
CA PRO A 173 -0.15 -7.50 11.29
C PRO A 173 0.86 -7.61 10.14
N VAL A 174 1.70 -6.58 9.95
CA VAL A 174 2.70 -6.55 8.87
C VAL A 174 3.75 -7.64 9.08
N TYR A 175 4.32 -7.75 10.29
CA TYR A 175 5.30 -8.80 10.58
C TYR A 175 4.68 -10.20 10.56
N LEU A 176 3.44 -10.35 11.03
CA LEU A 176 2.71 -11.61 10.93
C LEU A 176 2.50 -12.02 9.47
N PHE A 177 2.12 -11.08 8.60
CA PHE A 177 1.94 -11.31 7.17
C PHE A 177 3.25 -11.76 6.51
N VAL A 178 4.36 -11.08 6.80
CA VAL A 178 5.69 -11.46 6.28
C VAL A 178 6.07 -12.88 6.73
N LEU A 179 5.89 -13.20 8.01
CA LEU A 179 6.16 -14.55 8.54
C LEU A 179 5.28 -15.61 7.86
N ALA A 180 3.98 -15.33 7.70
CA ALA A 180 3.05 -16.24 7.05
C ALA A 180 3.43 -16.50 5.58
N LEU A 181 3.86 -15.48 4.84
CA LEU A 181 4.37 -15.65 3.48
C LEU A 181 5.63 -16.50 3.42
N PHE A 182 6.60 -16.30 4.33
CA PHE A 182 7.80 -17.14 4.37
C PHE A 182 7.47 -18.61 4.64
N ILE A 183 6.54 -18.88 5.56
CA ILE A 183 6.08 -20.25 5.85
C ILE A 183 5.39 -20.84 4.61
N LEU A 184 4.47 -20.10 3.98
CA LEU A 184 3.75 -20.54 2.79
C LEU A 184 4.70 -20.89 1.64
N ILE A 185 5.66 -20.02 1.36
CA ILE A 185 6.68 -20.24 0.32
C ILE A 185 7.56 -21.44 0.69
N GLY A 186 8.02 -21.54 1.93
CA GLY A 186 8.86 -22.64 2.39
C GLY A 186 8.19 -24.00 2.27
N VAL A 187 6.93 -24.11 2.71
CA VAL A 187 6.11 -25.33 2.56
C VAL A 187 5.83 -25.62 1.09
N GLY A 188 5.55 -24.59 0.28
CA GLY A 188 5.35 -24.74 -1.16
C GLY A 188 6.58 -25.33 -1.86
N ILE A 189 7.78 -24.84 -1.54
CA ILE A 189 9.04 -25.38 -2.07
C ILE A 189 9.26 -26.83 -1.59
N TYR A 190 9.01 -27.12 -0.32
CA TYR A 190 9.14 -28.48 0.22
C TYR A 190 8.24 -29.48 -0.51
N ASN A 191 6.98 -29.11 -0.78
CA ASN A 191 6.02 -29.92 -1.53
C ASN A 191 6.38 -30.08 -3.03
N ILE A 192 7.18 -29.18 -3.59
CA ILE A 192 7.67 -29.32 -4.98
C ILE A 192 8.87 -30.28 -5.03
N LEU A 193 9.69 -30.30 -3.97
CA LEU A 193 10.91 -31.10 -3.88
C LEU A 193 10.69 -32.54 -3.39
N THR A 194 9.58 -32.81 -2.70
CA THR A 194 9.21 -34.12 -2.15
C THR A 194 8.05 -34.70 -2.93
#